data_AF-A0A140NKC3-F1
#
_entry.id   AF-A0A140NKC3-F1
#
_cell.length_a   1.000
_cell.length_b   1.000
_cell.length_c   1.000
_cell.angle_alpha   90.00
_cell.angle_beta   90.00
_cell.angle_gamma   90.00
#
_symmetry.space_group_name_H-M   'P 1'
#
loop_
_entity.id
_entity.type
_entity.pdbx_description
1 polymer ?
#
loop_
_entity_poly.entity_id
_entity_poly.type
_entity_poly.pdbx_seq_one_letter_code
_entity_poly.pdbx_strand_id
1 'polypeptide(L)'
;MLLQFSSAQGPEECCIAVEKALACFFIEAKKREVMVNTLETVASKHGLKSALVALEGHGAEELAQLWSGTIQWQCQSPLRPKHKRKNWFINVIRFSPIQTIEESDIEFEFIKAQGPGGQHVNKTCSAVRAKHLATGISVKVQSERSQHANKN
;
A
#
# COMPACT_ATOMS: atom_id res chain seq x y z
N MET A 1 11.66 -0.20 4.63
CA MET A 1 10.76 -0.06 3.45
C MET A 1 9.97 -1.35 3.26
N LEU A 2 8.76 -1.30 2.70
CA LEU A 2 7.95 -2.50 2.47
C LEU A 2 7.81 -2.81 0.98
N LEU A 3 7.88 -4.10 0.63
CA LEU A 3 7.64 -4.61 -0.72
C LEU A 3 6.63 -5.73 -0.68
N GLN A 4 5.66 -5.70 -1.60
CA GLN A 4 4.69 -6.76 -1.77
C GLN A 4 4.84 -7.42 -3.14
N PHE A 5 5.08 -8.73 -3.13
CA PHE A 5 5.02 -9.59 -4.31
C PHE A 5 3.59 -10.14 -4.40
N SER A 6 2.97 -10.06 -5.57
CA SER A 6 1.59 -10.51 -5.76
C SER A 6 1.36 -11.12 -7.14
N SER A 7 0.65 -12.24 -7.15
CA SER A 7 0.10 -12.88 -8.35
C SER A 7 -1.15 -12.17 -8.88
N ALA A 8 -1.66 -11.18 -8.14
CA ALA A 8 -2.92 -10.48 -8.40
C ALA A 8 -4.10 -11.47 -8.59
N GLN A 9 -4.77 -11.38 -9.74
CA GLN A 9 -5.84 -12.31 -10.14
C GLN A 9 -5.34 -13.31 -11.20
N GLY A 10 -4.03 -13.54 -11.26
CA GLY A 10 -3.43 -14.53 -12.15
C GLY A 10 -3.80 -15.97 -11.77
N PRO A 11 -3.63 -16.93 -12.70
CA PRO A 11 -3.83 -18.34 -12.41
C PRO A 11 -2.72 -18.88 -11.49
N GLU A 12 -2.85 -20.11 -10.98
CA GLU A 12 -1.92 -20.74 -10.04
C GLU A 12 -0.45 -20.78 -10.52
N GLU A 13 -0.18 -20.73 -11.83
CA GLU A 13 1.19 -20.59 -12.33
C GLU A 13 1.84 -19.25 -11.92
N CYS A 14 1.06 -18.18 -11.79
CA CYS A 14 1.53 -16.91 -11.24
C CYS A 14 1.86 -17.03 -9.75
N CYS A 15 1.15 -17.85 -8.99
CA CYS A 15 1.45 -18.08 -7.57
C CYS A 15 2.80 -18.80 -7.38
N ILE A 16 3.10 -19.76 -8.27
CA ILE A 16 4.44 -20.38 -8.34
C ILE A 16 5.50 -19.34 -8.73
N ALA A 17 5.17 -18.43 -9.65
CA ALA A 17 6.07 -17.36 -10.06
C ALA A 17 6.41 -16.41 -8.90
N VAL A 18 5.44 -16.06 -8.05
CA VAL A 18 5.67 -15.25 -6.84
C VAL A 18 6.68 -15.92 -5.91
N GLU A 19 6.50 -17.21 -5.61
CA GLU A 19 7.40 -17.96 -4.74
C GLU A 19 8.83 -18.00 -5.31
N LYS A 20 8.97 -18.26 -6.61
CA LYS A 20 10.26 -18.27 -7.29
C LYS A 20 10.92 -16.89 -7.31
N ALA A 21 10.16 -15.84 -7.61
CA ALA A 21 10.63 -14.48 -7.60
C ALA A 21 11.13 -14.07 -6.21
N LEU A 22 10.38 -14.43 -5.16
CA LEU A 22 10.76 -14.16 -3.78
C LEU A 22 12.05 -14.90 -3.38
N ALA A 23 12.22 -16.17 -3.80
CA ALA A 23 13.46 -16.91 -3.58
C ALA A 23 14.67 -16.25 -4.27
N CYS A 24 14.52 -15.82 -5.52
CA CYS A 24 15.55 -15.07 -6.24
C CYS A 24 15.86 -13.72 -5.54
N PHE A 25 14.83 -13.03 -5.07
CA PHE A 25 14.96 -11.77 -4.35
C PHE A 25 15.78 -11.93 -3.05
N PHE A 26 15.54 -12.97 -2.25
CA PHE A 26 16.35 -13.23 -1.05
C PHE A 26 17.82 -13.48 -1.36
N ILE A 27 18.11 -14.20 -2.45
CA ILE A 27 19.48 -14.45 -2.89
C ILE A 27 20.16 -13.14 -3.27
N GLU A 28 19.47 -12.26 -4.00
CA GLU A 28 20.01 -10.96 -4.39
C GLU A 28 20.17 -10.01 -3.20
N ALA A 29 19.19 -9.95 -2.29
CA ALA A 29 19.25 -9.15 -1.08
C ALA A 29 20.46 -9.54 -0.21
N LYS A 30 20.70 -10.85 -0.04
CA LYS A 30 21.87 -11.36 0.69
C LYS A 30 23.19 -10.94 0.04
N LYS A 31 23.28 -10.93 -1.30
CA LYS A 31 24.48 -10.47 -2.03
C LYS A 31 24.74 -8.98 -1.84
N ARG A 32 23.69 -8.18 -1.66
CA ARG A 32 23.77 -6.73 -1.44
C ARG A 32 23.77 -6.34 0.05
N GLU A 33 23.90 -7.31 0.95
CA GLU A 33 23.89 -7.10 2.40
C GLU A 33 22.64 -6.36 2.90
N VAL A 34 21.51 -6.54 2.22
CA VAL A 34 20.20 -6.00 2.62
C VAL A 34 19.51 -7.04 3.49
N MET A 35 19.09 -6.63 4.70
CA MET A 35 18.27 -7.47 5.56
C MET A 35 16.83 -7.47 5.06
N VAL A 36 16.25 -8.66 4.95
CA VAL A 36 14.87 -8.84 4.52
C VAL A 36 14.13 -9.65 5.59
N ASN A 37 13.06 -9.07 6.13
CA ASN A 37 12.17 -9.73 7.06
C ASN A 37 10.82 -10.01 6.39
N THR A 38 10.33 -11.23 6.45
CA THR A 38 9.01 -11.57 5.92
C THR A 38 7.94 -11.23 6.94
N LEU A 39 7.03 -10.32 6.59
CA LEU A 39 5.96 -9.88 7.49
C LEU A 39 4.70 -10.73 7.34
N GLU A 40 4.33 -11.02 6.09
CA GLU A 40 3.11 -11.76 5.79
C GLU A 40 3.28 -12.58 4.52
N THR A 41 2.68 -13.77 4.50
CA THR A 41 2.57 -14.59 3.30
C THR A 41 1.16 -15.15 3.19
N VAL A 42 0.60 -15.10 1.99
CA VAL A 42 -0.69 -15.72 1.66
C VAL A 42 -0.41 -16.90 0.74
N ALA A 43 -0.62 -18.11 1.25
CA ALA A 43 -0.44 -19.33 0.47
C ALA A 43 -1.54 -19.49 -0.59
N SER A 44 -1.21 -20.17 -1.68
CA SER A 44 -2.17 -20.66 -2.68
C SER A 44 -2.13 -22.18 -2.74
N LYS A 45 -2.97 -22.79 -3.60
CA LYS A 45 -2.90 -24.23 -3.85
C LYS A 45 -1.52 -24.64 -4.38
N HIS A 46 -0.90 -23.79 -5.20
CA HIS A 46 0.47 -23.95 -5.67
C HIS A 46 1.27 -22.66 -5.46
N GLY A 47 2.25 -22.68 -4.56
CA GLY A 47 3.10 -21.53 -4.25
C GLY A 47 2.40 -20.45 -3.41
N LEU A 48 2.73 -19.18 -3.70
CA LEU A 48 2.27 -18.04 -2.89
C LEU A 48 1.38 -17.11 -3.70
N LYS A 49 0.20 -16.77 -3.18
CA LYS A 49 -0.66 -15.73 -3.77
C LYS A 49 -0.01 -14.36 -3.63
N SER A 50 0.51 -14.06 -2.44
CA SER A 50 1.25 -12.84 -2.15
C SER A 50 2.21 -13.00 -0.98
N ALA A 51 3.23 -12.14 -0.92
CA ALA A 51 4.15 -12.02 0.21
C ALA A 51 4.49 -10.54 0.46
N LEU A 52 4.48 -10.13 1.71
CA LEU A 52 4.90 -8.80 2.18
C LEU A 52 6.22 -8.93 2.93
N VAL A 53 7.23 -8.18 2.49
CA VAL A 53 8.56 -8.17 3.09
C VAL A 53 8.97 -6.76 3.51
N ALA A 54 9.66 -6.66 4.63
CA ALA A 54 10.33 -5.45 5.08
C ALA A 54 11.82 -5.53 4.73
N LEU A 55 12.34 -4.45 4.15
CA LEU A 55 13.76 -4.30 3.82
C LEU A 55 14.40 -3.26 4.72
N GLU A 56 15.59 -3.58 5.20
CA GLU A 56 16.45 -2.75 6.03
C GLU A 56 17.90 -2.79 5.52
N GLY A 57 18.62 -1.68 5.68
CA GLY A 57 20.01 -1.52 5.24
C GLY A 57 20.18 -0.47 4.14
N HIS A 58 21.44 -0.11 3.86
CA HIS A 58 21.78 1.01 2.98
C HIS A 58 21.34 0.77 1.52
N GLY A 59 21.44 -0.47 1.02
CA GLY A 59 21.03 -0.84 -0.34
C GLY A 59 19.54 -1.16 -0.52
N ALA A 60 18.72 -1.01 0.52
CA ALA A 60 17.32 -1.42 0.48
C ALA A 60 16.54 -0.67 -0.61
N GLU A 61 16.69 0.66 -0.68
CA GLU A 61 15.97 1.55 -1.62
C GLU A 61 16.24 1.19 -3.08
N GLU A 62 17.51 1.05 -3.44
CA GLU A 62 17.94 0.69 -4.79
C GLU A 62 17.44 -0.71 -5.19
N LEU A 63 17.59 -1.68 -4.29
CA LEU A 63 17.13 -3.05 -4.52
C LEU A 63 15.62 -3.11 -4.74
N ALA A 64 14.85 -2.37 -3.94
CA ALA A 64 13.42 -2.31 -4.12
C ALA A 64 13.02 -1.63 -5.43
N GLN A 65 13.70 -0.55 -5.80
CA GLN A 65 13.43 0.15 -7.05
C GLN A 65 13.69 -0.75 -8.25
N LEU A 66 14.75 -1.56 -8.21
CA LEU A 66 15.08 -2.52 -9.26
C LEU A 66 13.99 -3.60 -9.43
N TRP A 67 13.46 -4.09 -8.32
CA TRP A 67 12.46 -5.18 -8.33
C TRP A 67 11.03 -4.69 -8.50
N SER A 68 10.76 -3.40 -8.32
CA SER A 68 9.42 -2.82 -8.41
C SER A 68 8.89 -2.86 -9.84
N GLY A 69 7.62 -3.23 -9.98
CA GLY A 69 6.92 -3.29 -11.25
C GLY A 69 6.46 -4.70 -11.62
N THR A 70 6.15 -4.87 -12.91
CA THR A 70 5.64 -6.14 -13.43
C THR A 70 6.78 -7.05 -13.85
N ILE A 71 6.81 -8.26 -13.29
CA ILE A 71 7.80 -9.29 -13.64
C ILE A 71 7.11 -10.35 -14.51
N GLN A 72 7.73 -10.67 -15.64
CA GLN A 72 7.28 -11.74 -16.54
C GLN A 72 8.12 -13.00 -16.34
N TRP A 73 7.52 -14.06 -15.83
CA TRP A 73 8.09 -15.39 -15.84
C TRP A 73 7.70 -16.14 -17.11
N GLN A 74 8.70 -16.52 -17.91
CA GLN A 74 8.51 -17.29 -19.14
C GLN A 74 8.79 -18.77 -18.89
N CYS A 75 7.76 -19.60 -18.89
CA CYS A 75 7.89 -21.06 -18.76
C CYS A 75 6.65 -21.77 -19.33
N GLN A 76 6.83 -23.00 -19.82
CA GLN A 76 5.68 -23.86 -20.08
C GLN A 76 4.95 -24.15 -18.77
N SER A 77 3.62 -24.13 -18.76
CA SER A 77 2.85 -24.33 -17.53
C SER A 77 3.23 -25.65 -16.86
N PRO A 78 3.72 -25.61 -15.59
CA PRO A 78 3.99 -26.83 -14.83
C PRO A 78 2.70 -27.54 -14.40
N LEU A 79 1.58 -26.81 -14.34
CA LEU A 79 0.28 -27.33 -13.91
C LEU A 79 -0.56 -27.85 -15.09
N ARG A 80 -0.32 -27.32 -16.29
CA ARG A 80 -1.05 -27.65 -17.52
C ARG A 80 -0.07 -27.92 -18.66
N PRO A 81 0.57 -29.11 -18.71
CA PRO A 81 1.64 -29.39 -19.66
C PRO A 81 1.25 -29.22 -21.14
N LYS A 82 -0.01 -29.48 -21.50
CA LYS A 82 -0.51 -29.36 -22.89
C LYS A 82 -0.93 -27.93 -23.28
N HIS A 83 -0.88 -26.98 -22.35
CA HIS A 83 -1.35 -25.62 -22.59
C HIS A 83 -0.27 -24.77 -23.30
N LYS A 84 -0.69 -23.99 -24.32
CA LYS A 84 0.25 -23.24 -25.17
C LYS A 84 0.85 -21.98 -24.52
N ARG A 85 0.19 -21.43 -23.50
CA ARG A 85 0.66 -20.21 -22.81
C ARG A 85 1.97 -20.45 -22.09
N LYS A 86 2.91 -19.50 -22.25
CA LYS A 86 4.23 -19.53 -21.61
C LYS A 86 4.56 -18.30 -20.77
N ASN A 87 3.70 -17.28 -20.76
CA ASN A 87 3.98 -16.01 -20.08
C ASN A 87 3.08 -15.86 -18.83
N TRP A 88 3.71 -15.72 -17.68
CA TRP A 88 3.07 -15.53 -16.37
C TRP A 88 3.56 -14.22 -15.79
N PHE A 89 2.64 -13.40 -15.29
CA PHE A 89 2.96 -12.06 -14.80
C PHE A 89 2.65 -11.97 -13.32
N ILE A 90 3.55 -11.34 -12.58
CA ILE A 90 3.37 -10.97 -11.17
C ILE A 90 3.71 -9.49 -11.03
N ASN A 91 3.23 -8.87 -9.96
CA ASN A 91 3.53 -7.48 -9.66
C ASN A 91 4.28 -7.37 -8.34
N VAL A 92 5.26 -6.48 -8.30
CA VAL A 92 5.99 -6.10 -7.10
C VAL A 92 5.73 -4.63 -6.83
N ILE A 93 5.10 -4.35 -5.70
CA ILE A 93 4.73 -2.99 -5.30
C ILE A 93 5.58 -2.61 -4.11
N ARG A 94 6.24 -1.45 -4.19
CA ARG A 94 6.86 -0.84 -3.00
C ARG A 94 5.84 0.04 -2.29
N PHE A 95 5.91 0.03 -0.97
CA PHE A 95 5.25 1.03 -0.15
C PHE A 95 6.31 1.90 0.50
N SER A 96 6.17 3.21 0.28
CA SER A 96 6.88 4.19 1.08
C SER A 96 6.33 4.16 2.51
N PRO A 97 7.17 4.36 3.54
CA PRO A 97 6.66 4.53 4.89
C PRO A 97 5.62 5.64 4.90
N ILE A 98 4.52 5.42 5.64
CA ILE A 98 3.51 6.45 5.88
C ILE A 98 4.25 7.60 6.56
N GLN A 99 4.26 8.77 5.93
CA GLN A 99 4.71 9.98 6.61
C GLN A 99 3.72 10.22 7.75
N THR A 100 4.23 10.24 8.98
CA THR A 100 3.47 10.73 10.12
C THR A 100 3.10 12.17 9.80
N ILE A 101 1.79 12.45 9.68
CA ILE A 101 1.31 13.82 9.56
C ILE A 101 1.27 14.35 10.99
N GLU A 102 2.12 15.32 11.30
CA GLU A 102 2.08 15.98 12.60
C GLU A 102 0.83 16.87 12.66
N GLU A 103 0.24 17.04 13.85
CA GLU A 103 -0.90 17.96 13.99
C GLU A 103 -0.55 19.40 13.58
N SER A 104 0.73 19.79 13.67
CA SER A 104 1.24 21.08 13.20
C SER A 104 1.12 21.28 11.68
N ASP A 105 1.02 20.20 10.92
CA ASP A 105 0.91 20.26 9.45
C ASP A 105 -0.55 20.44 8.99
N ILE A 106 -1.49 20.49 9.93
CA ILE A 106 -2.93 20.60 9.68
C ILE A 106 -3.45 21.93 10.24
N GLU A 107 -3.93 22.78 9.35
CA GLU A 107 -4.67 23.98 9.73
C GLU A 107 -6.15 23.62 9.93
N PHE A 108 -6.65 23.86 11.14
CA PHE A 108 -8.05 23.66 11.50
C PHE A 108 -8.79 24.99 11.48
N GLU A 109 -9.83 25.08 10.65
CA GLU A 109 -10.74 26.22 10.60
C GLU A 109 -12.13 25.83 11.08
N PHE A 110 -12.69 26.62 11.99
CA PHE A 110 -14.06 26.46 12.44
C PHE A 110 -15.00 27.27 11.55
N ILE A 111 -15.92 26.57 10.91
CA ILE A 111 -16.90 27.15 9.99
C ILE A 111 -18.31 26.96 10.52
N LYS A 112 -19.20 27.88 10.13
CA LYS A 112 -20.63 27.74 10.42
C LYS A 112 -21.18 26.54 9.67
N ALA A 113 -21.91 25.67 10.37
CA ALA A 113 -22.60 24.57 9.72
C ALA A 113 -23.69 25.13 8.78
N GLN A 114 -23.85 24.53 7.61
CA GLN A 114 -24.93 24.87 6.67
C GLN A 114 -25.86 23.66 6.54
N GLY A 115 -27.15 23.87 6.80
CA GLY A 115 -28.18 22.83 6.70
C GLY A 115 -29.54 23.25 7.29
N PRO A 116 -30.59 22.43 7.11
CA PRO A 116 -31.93 22.66 7.63
C PRO A 116 -31.94 22.47 9.16
N GLY A 117 -31.54 23.52 9.87
CA GLY A 117 -31.60 23.59 11.32
C GLY A 117 -31.98 25.01 11.73
N GLY A 118 -32.83 25.14 12.74
CA GLY A 118 -33.31 26.44 13.22
C GLY A 118 -32.18 27.38 13.67
N GLN A 119 -32.55 28.54 14.23
CA GLN A 119 -31.62 29.64 14.58
C GLN A 119 -30.36 29.23 15.38
N HIS A 120 -30.38 28.08 16.08
CA HIS A 120 -29.26 27.53 16.82
C HIS A 120 -28.15 26.92 15.93
N VAL A 121 -28.46 26.36 14.76
CA VAL A 121 -27.46 25.75 13.85
C VAL A 121 -26.68 26.84 13.09
N ASN A 122 -27.32 27.97 12.79
CA ASN A 122 -26.69 29.07 12.06
C ASN A 122 -25.82 30.00 12.93
N LYS A 123 -25.91 29.89 14.27
CA LYS A 123 -25.13 30.71 15.21
C LYS A 123 -23.87 30.01 15.72
N THR A 124 -23.79 28.68 15.64
CA THR A 124 -22.69 27.90 16.23
C THR A 124 -21.70 27.46 15.14
N CYS A 125 -20.41 27.75 15.34
CA CYS A 125 -19.32 27.27 14.48
C CYS A 125 -19.01 25.79 14.77
N SER A 126 -19.96 24.89 14.52
CA SER A 126 -19.80 23.47 14.86
C SER A 126 -19.05 22.67 13.79
N ALA A 127 -18.97 23.15 12.54
CA ALA A 127 -18.29 22.45 11.46
C ALA A 127 -16.78 22.74 11.47
N VAL A 128 -15.98 21.72 11.18
CA VAL A 128 -14.50 21.80 11.18
C VAL A 128 -14.01 21.55 9.76
N ARG A 129 -13.11 22.41 9.27
CA ARG A 129 -12.33 22.19 8.06
C ARG A 129 -10.89 21.94 8.46
N ALA A 130 -10.36 20.77 8.14
CA ALA A 130 -8.94 20.43 8.31
C ALA A 130 -8.25 20.55 6.96
N LYS A 131 -7.15 21.30 6.89
CA LYS A 131 -6.34 21.47 5.68
C LYS A 131 -4.91 21.05 5.94
N HIS A 132 -4.42 20.08 5.18
CA HIS A 132 -2.99 19.75 5.22
C HIS A 132 -2.21 20.82 4.46
N LEU A 133 -1.32 21.53 5.17
CA LEU A 133 -0.63 22.71 4.66
C LEU A 133 0.27 22.38 3.46
N ALA A 134 0.97 21.24 3.51
CA ALA A 134 1.94 20.88 2.49
C ALA A 134 1.29 20.43 1.17
N THR A 135 0.15 19.72 1.22
CA THR A 135 -0.53 19.23 0.00
C THR A 135 -1.69 20.12 -0.44
N GLY A 136 -2.17 21.01 0.43
CA GLY A 136 -3.35 21.84 0.18
C GLY A 136 -4.69 21.08 0.21
N ILE A 137 -4.67 19.78 0.49
CA ILE A 137 -5.88 18.95 0.59
C ILE A 137 -6.68 19.41 1.82
N SER A 138 -7.97 19.67 1.62
CA SER A 138 -8.88 20.07 2.70
C SER A 138 -10.05 19.10 2.83
N VAL A 139 -10.37 18.73 4.07
CA VAL A 139 -11.53 17.89 4.42
C VAL A 139 -12.46 18.70 5.33
N LYS A 140 -13.77 18.59 5.13
CA LYS A 140 -14.78 19.25 5.95
C LYS A 140 -15.66 18.21 6.65
N VAL A 141 -15.81 18.34 7.96
CA VAL A 141 -16.68 17.49 8.79
C VAL A 141 -17.70 18.36 9.53
N GLN A 142 -18.97 17.96 9.46
CA GLN A 142 -20.10 18.68 10.09
C GLN A 142 -21.18 17.72 10.60
N SER A 143 -20.84 16.45 10.77
CA SER A 143 -21.77 15.37 11.17
C SER A 143 -22.30 15.57 12.59
N GLU A 144 -21.45 16.07 13.49
CA GLU A 144 -21.78 16.24 14.90
C GLU A 144 -22.15 17.69 15.25
N ARG A 145 -22.93 17.84 16.33
CA ARG A 145 -23.29 19.17 16.87
C ARG A 145 -22.13 19.87 17.59
N SER A 146 -21.09 19.12 17.98
CA SER A 146 -19.95 19.66 18.73
C SER A 146 -18.69 19.73 17.87
N GLN A 147 -17.92 20.81 18.02
CA GLN A 147 -16.68 21.02 17.27
C GLN A 147 -15.56 20.03 17.64
N HIS A 148 -15.53 19.56 18.89
CA HIS A 148 -14.52 18.61 19.36
C HIS A 148 -14.76 17.22 18.76
N ALA A 149 -16.03 16.80 18.64
CA ALA A 149 -16.40 15.55 17.98
C ALA A 149 -16.23 15.60 16.46
N ASN A 150 -16.23 16.79 15.84
CA ASN A 150 -15.92 16.95 14.41
C ASN A 150 -14.41 17.11 14.14
N LYS A 151 -13.58 17.37 15.16
CA LYS A 151 -12.11 17.46 15.04
C LYS A 151 -11.44 16.08 15.16
N ASN A 152 -11.96 15.23 16.04
CA ASN A 152 -11.48 13.86 16.28
C ASN A 152 -11.99 12.88 15.23
#